data_AF-A0A7S4CAX0-F1
#
_entry.id   AF-A0A7S4CAX0-F1
#
_cell.length_a   1.000
_cell.length_b   1.000
_cell.length_c   1.000
_cell.angle_alpha   90.00
_cell.angle_beta   90.00
_cell.angle_gamma   90.00
#
_symmetry.space_group_name_H-M   'P 1'
#
loop_
_entity.id
_entity.type
_entity.pdbx_description
1 polymer ?
#
loop_
_entity_poly.entity_id
_entity_poly.type
_entity_poly.pdbx_seq_one_letter_code
_entity_poly.pdbx_strand_id
1 'polypeptide(L)'
;AERTISHVSVRLPVPTSPEDQVRFPLVAKGGCYEWRVLNTSLLLLEPINDPPPQAHCSSVVQLVPAESVGVASTKVLAIDGDETLVCDVFLAPLRSLHVLTTTRTIVVDDLHVLNAQAFDDAGNVFTGLPGLRLKW
;
A
#
# COMPACT_ATOMS: atom_id res chain seq x y z
N ALA A 1 16.98 -11.99 14.96
CA ALA A 1 16.99 -10.77 14.13
C ALA A 1 15.92 -9.83 14.68
N GLU A 2 16.11 -8.52 14.62
CA GLU A 2 15.08 -7.57 15.06
C GLU A 2 13.81 -7.71 14.20
N ARG A 3 12.66 -7.85 14.86
CA ARG A 3 11.35 -7.97 14.20
C ARG A 3 10.84 -6.59 13.84
N THR A 4 10.59 -6.36 12.55
CA THR A 4 10.20 -5.04 12.04
C THR A 4 9.15 -5.16 10.94
N ILE A 5 8.29 -4.14 10.83
CA ILE A 5 7.34 -3.98 9.73
C ILE A 5 7.69 -2.72 8.96
N SER A 6 7.63 -2.80 7.63
CA SER A 6 8.03 -1.69 6.73
C SER A 6 7.25 -0.40 6.98
N HIS A 7 5.99 -0.51 7.41
CA HIS A 7 5.11 0.61 7.70
C HIS A 7 4.25 0.29 8.92
N VAL A 8 4.25 1.20 9.90
CA VAL A 8 3.30 1.17 11.03
C VAL A 8 1.96 1.81 10.66
N SER A 9 1.96 2.64 9.62
CA SER A 9 0.74 3.22 9.05
C SER A 9 0.91 3.44 7.54
N VAL A 10 -0.15 3.15 6.79
CA VAL A 10 -0.25 3.43 5.36
C VAL A 10 -1.58 4.12 5.05
N ARG A 11 -1.55 5.02 4.07
CA ARG A 11 -2.74 5.63 3.47
C ARG A 11 -2.82 5.23 2.01
N LEU A 12 -3.91 4.55 1.64
CA LEU A 12 -4.14 4.01 0.29
C LEU A 12 -5.42 4.59 -0.33
N PRO A 13 -5.43 4.84 -1.65
CA PRO A 13 -6.60 5.35 -2.34
C PRO A 13 -7.73 4.32 -2.36
N VAL A 14 -8.96 4.78 -2.16
CA VAL A 14 -10.15 4.00 -2.50
C VAL A 14 -10.25 3.91 -4.03
N PRO A 15 -10.37 2.70 -4.61
CA PRO A 15 -10.51 2.57 -6.06
C PRO A 15 -11.82 3.17 -6.54
N THR A 16 -11.76 3.93 -7.64
CA THR A 16 -12.93 4.44 -8.37
C THR A 16 -13.48 3.45 -9.39
N SER A 17 -12.64 2.50 -9.80
CA SER A 17 -12.97 1.38 -10.68
C SER A 17 -11.94 0.25 -10.46
N PRO A 18 -12.22 -1.00 -10.88
CA PRO A 18 -11.37 -2.17 -10.59
C PRO A 18 -9.91 -2.04 -11.06
N GLU A 19 -9.75 -1.31 -12.15
CA GLU A 19 -8.50 -0.90 -12.79
C GLU A 19 -7.66 0.17 -12.07
N ASP A 20 -8.26 0.92 -11.15
CA ASP A 20 -7.58 1.92 -10.32
C ASP A 20 -7.16 1.32 -8.97
N GLN A 21 -7.40 0.03 -8.78
CA GLN A 21 -7.07 -0.71 -7.57
C GLN A 21 -5.57 -0.91 -7.43
N VAL A 22 -5.00 -0.24 -6.44
CA VAL A 22 -3.57 -0.33 -6.11
C VAL A 22 -3.25 -1.63 -5.39
N ARG A 23 -2.00 -2.10 -5.54
CA ARG A 23 -1.42 -3.23 -4.81
C ARG A 23 -0.21 -2.74 -4.04
N PHE A 24 -0.34 -2.60 -2.73
CA PHE A 24 0.72 -2.08 -1.89
C PHE A 24 1.44 -3.20 -1.14
N PRO A 25 2.75 -3.43 -1.37
CA PRO A 25 3.49 -4.47 -0.67
C PRO A 25 3.79 -4.05 0.77
N LEU A 26 3.29 -4.79 1.75
CA LEU A 26 3.63 -4.65 3.15
C LEU A 26 4.64 -5.74 3.53
N VAL A 27 5.85 -5.33 3.91
CA VAL A 27 6.97 -6.24 4.24
C VAL A 27 7.17 -6.30 5.76
N ALA A 28 7.41 -7.50 6.29
CA ALA A 28 7.88 -7.73 7.65
C ALA A 28 9.19 -8.54 7.63
N LYS A 29 10.12 -8.24 8.55
CA LYS A 29 11.46 -8.84 8.64
C LYS A 29 11.70 -9.39 10.05
N GLY A 30 12.56 -10.39 10.14
CA GLY A 30 13.00 -10.96 11.42
C GLY A 30 12.13 -12.11 11.95
N GLY A 31 11.22 -12.64 11.12
CA GLY A 31 10.34 -13.76 11.44
C GLY A 31 9.65 -14.32 10.18
N CYS A 32 8.70 -15.24 10.38
CA CYS A 32 7.83 -15.74 9.32
C CYS A 32 6.38 -15.47 9.71
N TYR A 33 5.69 -14.63 8.95
CA TYR A 33 4.44 -14.03 9.40
C TYR A 33 3.20 -14.64 8.72
N GLU A 34 2.19 -14.96 9.51
CA GLU A 34 0.81 -15.11 9.04
C GLU A 34 0.17 -13.71 8.98
N TRP A 35 -0.44 -13.39 7.85
CA TRP A 35 -1.05 -12.08 7.62
C TRP A 35 -2.56 -12.12 7.86
N ARG A 36 -3.07 -11.22 8.68
CA ARG A 36 -4.51 -11.08 8.94
C ARG A 36 -4.96 -9.64 8.81
N VAL A 37 -6.18 -9.43 8.34
CA VAL A 37 -6.82 -8.11 8.26
C VAL A 37 -8.07 -8.10 9.12
N LEU A 38 -8.29 -7.03 9.88
CA LEU A 38 -9.42 -6.95 10.81
C LEU A 38 -10.77 -6.73 10.12
N ASN A 39 -10.76 -6.15 8.92
CA ASN A 39 -11.97 -5.91 8.13
C ASN A 39 -11.71 -6.23 6.65
N THR A 40 -12.12 -7.43 6.23
CA THR A 40 -11.98 -7.93 4.86
C THR A 40 -12.90 -7.22 3.86
N SER A 41 -13.93 -6.52 4.32
CA SER A 41 -14.80 -5.72 3.45
C SER A 41 -14.15 -4.42 2.99
N LEU A 42 -13.08 -3.98 3.65
CA LEU A 42 -12.33 -2.76 3.30
C LEU A 42 -11.01 -3.05 2.60
N LEU A 43 -10.38 -4.18 2.91
CA LEU A 43 -9.03 -4.49 2.45
C LEU A 43 -8.85 -5.99 2.30
N LEU A 44 -8.36 -6.40 1.14
CA LEU A 44 -7.97 -7.77 0.83
C LEU A 44 -6.45 -7.92 0.96
N LEU A 45 -6.02 -9.14 1.29
CA LEU A 45 -4.62 -9.52 1.38
C LEU A 45 -4.32 -10.53 0.27
N GLU A 46 -3.45 -10.17 -0.69
CA GLU A 46 -3.00 -11.07 -1.76
C GLU A 46 -1.54 -11.52 -1.49
N PRO A 47 -1.20 -12.80 -1.66
CA PRO A 47 0.19 -13.26 -1.59
C PRO A 47 1.00 -12.75 -2.80
N ILE A 48 2.29 -12.43 -2.60
CA ILE A 48 3.18 -11.95 -3.69
C ILE A 48 3.73 -13.08 -4.58
N ASN A 49 3.61 -14.34 -4.15
CA ASN A 49 3.97 -15.52 -4.93
C ASN A 49 3.07 -16.68 -4.51
N ASP A 50 2.95 -17.73 -5.33
CA ASP A 50 2.42 -19.01 -4.87
C ASP A 50 3.35 -19.53 -3.76
N PRO A 51 2.91 -19.58 -2.48
CA PRO A 51 3.74 -20.18 -1.47
C PRO A 51 3.93 -21.66 -1.84
N PRO A 52 5.14 -22.24 -1.70
CA PRO A 52 5.28 -23.67 -1.79
C PRO A 52 4.26 -24.31 -0.84
N PRO A 53 3.67 -25.48 -1.18
CA PRO A 53 2.50 -26.04 -0.48
C PRO A 53 2.69 -26.31 1.03
N GLN A 54 3.89 -26.09 1.58
CA GLN A 54 4.26 -26.28 2.98
C GLN A 54 4.54 -24.97 3.74
N ALA A 55 4.55 -23.80 3.08
CA ALA A 55 4.83 -22.52 3.74
C ALA A 55 3.53 -21.80 4.13
N HIS A 56 3.20 -21.82 5.42
CA HIS A 56 2.03 -21.17 6.00
C HIS A 56 2.24 -19.68 6.35
N CYS A 57 3.42 -19.12 6.05
CA CYS A 57 3.80 -17.77 6.43
C CYS A 57 4.67 -17.11 5.35
N SER A 58 4.69 -15.78 5.30
CA SER A 58 5.46 -15.00 4.34
C SER A 58 6.06 -13.75 4.97
N SER A 59 7.14 -13.23 4.39
CA SER A 59 7.72 -11.94 4.79
C SER A 59 7.02 -10.74 4.13
N VAL A 60 6.07 -10.98 3.22
CA VAL A 60 5.41 -9.92 2.46
C VAL A 60 4.00 -10.33 2.02
N VAL A 61 3.11 -9.33 2.00
CA VAL A 61 1.73 -9.44 1.51
C VAL A 61 1.37 -8.19 0.69
N GLN A 62 0.49 -8.32 -0.30
CA GLN A 62 -0.12 -7.17 -0.99
C GLN A 62 -1.37 -6.73 -0.24
N LEU A 63 -1.45 -5.44 0.04
CA LEU A 63 -2.66 -4.78 0.52
C LEU A 63 -3.45 -4.30 -0.70
N VAL A 64 -4.69 -4.75 -0.81
CA VAL A 64 -5.57 -4.45 -1.94
C VAL A 64 -6.85 -3.79 -1.44
N PRO A 65 -6.97 -2.46 -1.53
CA PRO A 65 -8.17 -1.74 -1.12
C PRO A 65 -9.42 -2.20 -1.87
N ALA A 66 -10.48 -2.50 -1.13
CA ALA A 66 -11.79 -2.74 -1.73
C ALA A 66 -12.49 -1.40 -2.06
N GLU A 67 -13.48 -1.46 -2.93
CA GLU A 67 -14.38 -0.32 -3.16
C GLU A 67 -15.09 0.04 -1.85
N SER A 68 -15.13 1.33 -1.52
CA SER A 68 -15.79 1.82 -0.30
C SER A 68 -16.32 3.23 -0.49
N VAL A 69 -17.26 3.65 0.36
CA VAL A 69 -17.82 5.00 0.33
C VAL A 69 -17.08 5.88 1.34
N GLY A 70 -16.13 6.67 0.84
CA GLY A 70 -15.47 7.71 1.64
C GLY A 70 -14.24 7.24 2.42
N VAL A 71 -14.05 7.80 3.61
CA VAL A 71 -12.88 7.55 4.46
C VAL A 71 -13.17 6.37 5.40
N ALA A 72 -12.25 5.41 5.44
CA ALA A 72 -12.35 4.24 6.30
C ALA A 72 -10.97 3.84 6.84
N SER A 73 -10.94 2.96 7.85
CA SER A 73 -9.68 2.43 8.36
C SER A 73 -9.82 0.99 8.83
N THR A 74 -8.72 0.23 8.72
CA THR A 74 -8.59 -1.13 9.24
C THR A 74 -7.16 -1.36 9.73
N LYS A 75 -6.89 -2.52 10.30
CA LYS A 75 -5.53 -2.91 10.69
C LYS A 75 -5.12 -4.20 9.99
N VAL A 76 -3.85 -4.28 9.65
CA VAL A 76 -3.19 -5.50 9.18
C VAL A 76 -2.24 -5.97 10.27
N LEU A 77 -2.31 -7.27 10.58
CA LEU A 77 -1.52 -7.95 11.57
C LEU A 77 -0.56 -8.90 10.87
N ALA A 78 0.71 -8.88 11.28
CA ALA A 78 1.71 -9.86 10.90
C ALA A 78 2.09 -10.66 12.15
N ILE A 79 1.72 -11.93 12.21
CA ILE A 79 1.75 -12.78 13.41
C ILE A 79 2.83 -13.86 13.25
N ASP A 80 3.77 -13.93 14.19
CA ASP A 80 4.85 -14.94 14.25
C ASP A 80 4.96 -15.47 15.70
N GLY A 81 4.23 -16.55 16.01
CA GLY A 81 4.09 -17.07 17.37
C GLY A 81 3.33 -16.09 18.28
N ASP A 82 3.94 -15.70 19.41
CA ASP A 82 3.35 -14.75 20.37
C ASP A 82 3.54 -13.29 19.96
N GLU A 83 4.20 -13.03 18.84
CA GLU A 83 4.59 -11.69 18.41
C GLU A 83 3.76 -11.20 17.25
N THR A 84 3.23 -9.98 17.39
CA THR A 84 2.35 -9.36 16.41
C THR A 84 2.84 -7.97 16.06
N LEU A 85 3.16 -7.78 14.78
CA LEU A 85 3.40 -6.45 14.22
C LEU A 85 2.10 -5.92 13.62
N VAL A 86 1.86 -4.62 13.75
CA VAL A 86 0.61 -3.98 13.35
C VAL A 86 0.87 -2.85 12.37
N CYS A 87 0.08 -2.79 11.32
CA CYS A 87 0.00 -1.66 10.40
C CYS A 87 -1.42 -1.09 10.38
N ASP A 88 -1.54 0.20 10.65
CA ASP A 88 -2.78 0.96 10.47
C ASP A 88 -2.99 1.30 8.99
N VAL A 89 -4.12 0.91 8.42
CA VAL A 89 -4.46 1.17 7.03
C VAL A 89 -5.59 2.19 6.98
N PHE A 90 -5.31 3.35 6.39
CA PHE A 90 -6.30 4.40 6.13
C PHE A 90 -6.67 4.39 4.65
N LEU A 91 -7.96 4.37 4.37
CA LEU A 91 -8.52 4.45 3.04
C LEU A 91 -9.20 5.80 2.87
N ALA A 92 -8.90 6.49 1.78
CA ALA A 92 -9.54 7.76 1.46
C ALA A 92 -9.64 7.95 -0.06
N PRO A 93 -10.63 8.72 -0.54
CA PRO A 93 -10.67 9.14 -1.94
C PRO A 93 -9.44 10.00 -2.27
N LEU A 94 -8.78 9.70 -3.40
CA LEU A 94 -7.72 10.55 -3.95
C LEU A 94 -8.33 11.79 -4.60
N ARG A 95 -7.82 12.97 -4.26
CA ARG A 95 -8.41 14.25 -4.70
C ARG A 95 -7.53 15.05 -5.60
N SER A 96 -6.25 15.13 -5.28
CA SER A 96 -5.28 15.83 -6.12
C SER A 96 -3.97 15.05 -6.19
N LEU A 97 -3.26 15.27 -7.28
CA LEU A 97 -1.91 14.80 -7.51
C LEU A 97 -1.06 16.00 -7.92
N HIS A 98 -0.01 16.30 -7.16
CA HIS A 98 0.91 17.39 -7.46
C HIS A 98 2.26 16.81 -7.88
N VAL A 99 2.76 17.22 -9.05
CA VAL A 99 4.13 16.91 -9.46
C VAL A 99 5.07 17.81 -8.68
N LEU A 100 5.97 17.19 -7.91
CA LEU A 100 6.98 17.86 -7.10
C LEU A 100 8.24 18.18 -7.90
N THR A 101 8.55 17.39 -8.94
CA THR A 101 9.70 17.64 -9.81
C THR A 101 9.49 18.94 -10.61
N THR A 102 10.46 19.85 -10.57
CA THR A 102 10.40 21.18 -11.20
C THR A 102 11.42 21.37 -12.33
N THR A 103 11.98 20.28 -12.88
CA THR A 103 13.10 20.34 -13.84
C THR A 103 12.76 21.22 -15.06
N ARG A 104 13.52 22.30 -15.23
CA ARG A 104 13.30 23.33 -16.27
C ARG A 104 13.90 22.98 -17.63
N THR A 105 14.80 22.00 -17.68
CA THR A 105 15.52 21.60 -18.89
C THR A 105 15.47 20.09 -19.02
N ILE A 106 14.77 19.60 -20.04
CA ILE A 106 14.72 18.19 -20.43
C ILE A 106 15.71 18.04 -21.58
N VAL A 107 16.68 17.14 -21.43
CA VAL A 107 17.62 16.82 -22.51
C VAL A 107 17.00 15.71 -23.35
N VAL A 108 17.10 15.83 -24.68
CA VAL A 108 16.62 14.79 -25.60
C VAL A 108 17.41 13.50 -25.32
N ASP A 109 16.71 12.38 -25.27
CA ASP A 109 17.24 11.03 -24.98
C ASP A 109 17.65 10.75 -23.53
N ASP A 110 17.23 11.58 -22.55
CA ASP A 110 17.46 11.33 -21.13
C ASP A 110 16.22 10.77 -20.40
N LEU A 111 16.45 9.93 -19.38
CA LEU A 111 15.39 9.38 -18.53
C LEU A 111 15.20 10.29 -17.30
N HIS A 112 14.00 10.84 -17.15
CA HIS A 112 13.69 11.69 -16.01
C HIS A 112 12.72 11.03 -15.03
N VAL A 113 13.06 11.13 -13.74
CA VAL A 113 12.19 10.69 -12.65
C VAL A 113 11.30 11.84 -12.21
N LEU A 114 9.99 11.65 -12.37
CA LEU A 114 8.97 12.56 -11.84
C LEU A 114 8.56 12.08 -10.45
N ASN A 115 8.70 12.96 -9.47
CA ASN A 115 8.16 12.77 -8.14
C ASN A 115 6.79 13.45 -8.10
N ALA A 116 5.79 12.72 -7.63
CA ALA A 116 4.45 13.24 -7.44
C ALA A 116 3.94 12.86 -6.06
N GLN A 117 3.03 13.67 -5.53
CA GLN A 117 2.39 13.46 -4.25
C GLN A 117 0.88 13.56 -4.41
N ALA A 118 0.16 12.57 -3.90
CA ALA A 118 -1.29 12.59 -3.88
C ALA A 118 -1.82 13.03 -2.51
N PHE A 119 -2.98 13.68 -2.53
CA PHE A 119 -3.65 14.20 -1.36
C PHE A 119 -5.13 13.81 -1.31
N ASP A 120 -5.65 13.61 -0.11
CA ASP A 120 -7.10 13.50 0.15
C ASP A 120 -7.74 14.88 0.42
N ASP A 121 -9.05 14.91 0.70
CA ASP A 121 -9.80 16.16 0.96
C ASP A 121 -9.26 16.95 2.17
N ALA A 122 -8.62 16.27 3.13
CA ALA A 122 -8.05 16.88 4.32
C ALA A 122 -6.57 17.27 4.13
N GLY A 123 -6.02 17.09 2.94
CA GLY A 123 -4.62 17.37 2.63
C GLY A 123 -3.65 16.32 3.16
N ASN A 124 -4.11 15.13 3.55
CA ASN A 124 -3.20 14.06 3.96
C ASN A 124 -2.55 13.40 2.74
N VAL A 125 -1.30 13.00 2.92
CA VAL A 125 -0.50 12.36 1.86
C VAL A 125 -0.73 10.86 1.83
N PHE A 126 -0.87 10.30 0.62
CA PHE A 126 -0.89 8.85 0.40
C PHE A 126 0.52 8.25 0.48
N THR A 127 0.65 7.06 1.10
CA THR A 127 1.96 6.41 1.34
C THR A 127 2.59 5.89 0.05
N GLY A 128 1.77 5.44 -0.89
CA GLY A 128 2.22 4.96 -2.19
C GLY A 128 1.05 4.79 -3.14
N LEU A 129 1.32 4.93 -4.43
CA LEU A 129 0.34 4.78 -5.51
C LEU A 129 0.75 3.68 -6.53
N PRO A 130 1.37 2.56 -6.12
CA PRO A 130 1.79 1.53 -7.07
C PRO A 130 0.56 0.97 -7.82
N GLY A 131 0.59 1.08 -9.14
CA GLY A 131 -0.49 0.62 -10.02
C GLY A 131 -1.59 1.65 -10.29
N LEU A 132 -1.57 2.84 -9.66
CA LEU A 132 -2.52 3.89 -10.00
C LEU A 132 -2.28 4.37 -11.43
N ARG A 133 -3.31 4.37 -12.26
CA ARG A 133 -3.22 4.85 -13.63
C ARG A 133 -3.38 6.36 -13.66
N LEU A 134 -2.41 7.03 -14.27
CA LEU A 134 -2.43 8.47 -14.48
C LEU A 134 -2.71 8.75 -15.96
N LYS A 135 -3.71 9.58 -16.22
CA LYS A 135 -3.89 10.19 -17.54
C LYS A 135 -3.06 11.47 -17.55
N TRP A 136 -2.01 11.47 -18.37
CA TRP A 136 -1.14 12.61 -18.62
C TRP A 136 -1.74 13.56 -19.66
#